data_AF-A0A6A3SEG6-F1
#
_entry.id   AF-A0A6A3SEG6-F1
#
_cell.length_a   1.000
_cell.length_b   1.000
_cell.length_c   1.000
_cell.angle_alpha   90.00
_cell.angle_beta   90.00
_cell.angle_gamma   90.00
#
_symmetry.space_group_name_H-M   'P 1'
#
loop_
_entity.id
_entity.type
_entity.pdbx_description
1 polymer ?
#
loop_
_entity_poly.entity_id
_entity_poly.type
_entity_poly.pdbx_seq_one_letter_code
_entity_poly.pdbx_strand_id
1 'polypeptide(L)'
;MNMADTLYDAARSHNVFDKVFTEKGDTYVYDMRSFLNEQVRSYSIIKLLDELRAKVDSSKGEFVAPNVQFLVQHGYELLDRLDADNASLRTLFSMDDMARVGASDSRTSAHYYFRLTIPTKRLQAYFETTPANAGKERRL
;
A
#
# COMPACT_ATOMS: atom_id res chain seq x y z
N MET A 1 0.55 16.54 -14.26
CA MET A 1 -0.16 16.19 -13.01
C MET A 1 -1.43 15.46 -13.42
N ASN A 2 -1.56 14.18 -13.09
CA ASN A 2 -2.70 13.37 -13.52
C ASN A 2 -3.89 13.66 -12.58
N MET A 3 -5.13 13.60 -13.07
CA MET A 3 -6.35 13.81 -12.28
C MET A 3 -6.43 12.86 -11.07
N ALA A 4 -5.87 11.65 -11.19
CA ALA A 4 -5.73 10.72 -10.08
C ALA A 4 -4.84 11.25 -8.94
N ASP A 5 -3.76 11.97 -9.28
CA ASP A 5 -2.85 12.57 -8.29
C ASP A 5 -3.57 13.67 -7.52
N THR A 6 -4.28 14.55 -8.24
CA THR A 6 -5.07 15.64 -7.64
C THR A 6 -6.15 15.11 -6.71
N LEU A 7 -6.86 14.04 -7.08
CA LEU A 7 -7.91 13.45 -6.26
C LEU A 7 -7.35 12.79 -5.00
N TYR A 8 -6.20 12.13 -5.11
CA TYR A 8 -5.52 11.52 -3.97
C TYR A 8 -5.02 12.57 -2.97
N ASP A 9 -4.35 13.61 -3.47
CA ASP A 9 -3.83 14.71 -2.64
C ASP A 9 -4.97 15.48 -1.95
N ALA A 10 -6.07 15.74 -2.66
CA ALA A 10 -7.26 16.37 -2.10
C ALA A 10 -7.89 15.51 -1.00
N ALA A 11 -8.07 14.20 -1.23
CA ALA A 11 -8.63 13.30 -0.24
C ALA A 11 -7.77 13.20 1.03
N ARG A 12 -6.44 13.27 0.89
CA ARG A 12 -5.51 13.33 2.02
C ARG A 12 -5.60 14.67 2.77
N SER A 13 -5.59 15.78 2.05
CA SER A 13 -5.68 17.15 2.62
C SER A 13 -6.98 17.37 3.39
N HIS A 14 -8.08 16.74 2.97
CA HIS A 14 -9.37 16.80 3.64
C HIS A 14 -9.56 15.75 4.76
N ASN A 15 -8.49 15.07 5.19
CA ASN A 15 -8.54 14.05 6.26
C ASN A 15 -9.56 12.94 6.01
N VAL A 16 -9.93 12.71 4.74
CA VAL A 16 -10.91 11.66 4.36
C VAL A 16 -10.36 10.28 4.74
N PHE A 17 -9.04 10.16 4.84
CA PHE A 17 -8.34 8.94 5.19
C PHE A 17 -7.93 8.82 6.67
N ASP A 18 -8.29 9.74 7.57
CA ASP A 18 -7.90 9.65 8.99
C ASP A 18 -8.50 8.41 9.68
N LYS A 19 -9.59 7.85 9.14
CA LYS A 19 -10.17 6.57 9.58
C LYS A 19 -9.54 5.33 8.92
N VAL A 20 -8.70 5.56 7.91
CA VAL A 20 -8.12 4.56 7.00
C VAL A 20 -6.62 4.41 7.30
N PHE A 21 -5.91 5.47 7.68
CA PHE A 21 -4.47 5.45 7.89
C PHE A 21 -4.13 5.62 9.38
N THR A 22 -3.48 4.61 9.96
CA THR A 22 -2.96 4.67 11.33
C THR A 22 -1.45 4.49 11.29
N GLU A 23 -0.72 5.59 11.43
CA GLU A 23 0.74 5.61 11.53
C GLU A 23 1.13 5.73 13.01
N LYS A 24 1.46 4.60 13.67
CA LYS A 24 1.80 4.57 15.11
C LYS A 24 3.12 3.85 15.33
N GLY A 25 4.12 4.58 15.83
CA GLY A 25 5.46 4.03 16.11
C GLY A 25 6.09 3.45 14.85
N ASP A 26 6.62 2.23 14.96
CA ASP A 26 7.33 1.55 13.86
C ASP A 26 6.40 0.85 12.85
N THR A 27 5.07 0.92 13.03
CA THR A 27 4.10 0.25 12.17
C THR A 27 3.08 1.22 11.58
N TYR A 28 2.95 1.13 10.26
CA TYR A 28 2.06 1.94 9.45
C TYR A 28 0.95 1.03 8.92
N VAL A 29 -0.29 1.27 9.32
CA VAL A 29 -1.45 0.47 8.93
C VAL A 29 -2.36 1.29 8.02
N TYR A 30 -2.60 0.77 6.83
CA TYR A 30 -3.44 1.38 5.80
C TYR A 30 -4.66 0.50 5.53
N ASP A 31 -5.81 0.88 6.08
CA ASP A 31 -7.10 0.20 5.94
C ASP A 31 -7.85 0.63 4.67
N MET A 32 -7.56 -0.05 3.58
CA MET A 32 -8.18 0.18 2.28
C MET A 32 -9.42 -0.69 2.03
N ARG A 33 -10.05 -1.25 3.08
CA ARG A 33 -11.25 -2.10 2.92
C ARG A 33 -12.45 -1.32 2.38
N SER A 34 -12.49 -0.01 2.61
CA SER A 34 -13.52 0.89 2.07
C SER A 34 -13.31 1.25 0.60
N PHE A 35 -12.15 0.92 0.02
CA PHE A 35 -11.84 1.26 -1.36
C PHE A 35 -12.41 0.14 -2.23
N LEU A 36 -13.49 0.41 -2.95
CA LEU A 36 -14.28 -0.63 -3.62
C LEU A 36 -13.58 -1.25 -4.84
N ASN A 37 -12.69 -0.53 -5.51
CA ASN A 37 -12.07 -0.95 -6.77
C ASN A 37 -10.55 -1.23 -6.60
N GLU A 38 -10.09 -2.36 -7.15
CA GLU A 38 -8.68 -2.80 -7.15
C GLU A 38 -7.73 -1.83 -7.84
N GLN A 39 -8.18 -1.11 -8.87
CA GLN A 39 -7.40 -0.07 -9.54
C GLN A 39 -7.11 1.08 -8.58
N VAL A 40 -8.11 1.50 -7.80
CA VAL A 40 -7.96 2.56 -6.79
C VAL A 40 -7.06 2.09 -5.65
N ARG A 41 -7.20 0.84 -5.20
CA ARG A 41 -6.31 0.24 -4.19
C ARG A 41 -4.87 0.16 -4.68
N SER A 42 -4.63 -0.40 -5.87
CA SER A 42 -3.32 -0.50 -6.52
C SER A 42 -2.65 0.86 -6.65
N TYR A 43 -3.36 1.83 -7.23
CA TYR A 43 -2.87 3.20 -7.38
C TYR A 43 -2.47 3.83 -6.05
N SER A 44 -3.33 3.71 -5.03
CA SER A 44 -3.08 4.28 -3.70
C SER A 44 -1.89 3.63 -3.01
N ILE A 45 -1.72 2.31 -3.11
CA ILE A 45 -0.55 1.60 -2.59
C ILE A 45 0.73 2.10 -3.23
N ILE A 46 0.74 2.24 -4.56
CA ILE A 46 1.93 2.72 -5.26
C ILE A 46 2.27 4.15 -4.82
N LYS A 47 1.27 5.02 -4.65
CA LYS A 47 1.49 6.38 -4.16
C LYS A 47 2.02 6.44 -2.74
N LEU A 48 1.42 5.69 -1.82
CA LEU A 48 1.89 5.61 -0.43
C LEU A 48 3.35 5.13 -0.35
N LEU A 49 3.71 4.11 -1.14
CA LEU A 49 5.07 3.59 -1.15
C LEU A 49 6.06 4.55 -1.83
N ASP A 50 5.64 5.31 -2.85
CA ASP A 50 6.43 6.38 -3.46
C ASP A 50 6.72 7.52 -2.47
N GLU A 51 5.73 7.93 -1.67
CA GLU A 51 5.88 8.95 -0.63
C GLU A 51 6.78 8.47 0.51
N LEU A 52 6.60 7.23 0.97
CA LEU A 52 7.44 6.62 2.00
C LEU A 52 8.90 6.55 1.53
N ARG A 53 9.12 6.16 0.26
CA ARG A 53 10.45 6.17 -0.32
C ARG A 53 11.06 7.57 -0.33
N ALA A 54 10.32 8.57 -0.82
CA ALA A 54 10.80 9.95 -0.85
C ALA A 54 11.19 10.47 0.55
N LYS A 55 10.45 10.06 1.58
CA LYS A 55 10.78 10.37 2.98
C LYS A 55 12.06 9.66 3.45
N VAL A 56 12.23 8.38 3.14
CA VAL A 56 13.48 7.64 3.43
C VAL A 56 14.66 8.30 2.74
N ASP A 57 14.56 8.53 1.42
CA ASP A 57 15.63 9.09 0.60
C ASP A 57 16.03 10.51 1.05
N SER A 58 15.07 11.35 1.43
CA SER A 58 15.33 12.73 1.90
C SER A 58 15.88 12.80 3.32
N SER A 59 15.65 11.78 4.15
CA SER A 59 16.07 11.76 5.55
C SER A 59 17.55 11.47 5.78
N LYS A 60 18.29 11.06 4.74
CA LYS A 60 19.72 10.70 4.82
C LYS A 60 20.04 9.68 5.94
N GLY A 61 19.12 8.76 6.21
CA GLY A 61 19.28 7.70 7.21
C GLY A 61 18.63 7.99 8.57
N GLU A 62 18.06 9.17 8.77
CA GLU A 62 17.30 9.49 10.00
C GLU A 62 15.91 8.83 10.03
N PHE A 63 15.33 8.57 8.86
CA PHE A 63 14.05 7.88 8.71
C PHE A 63 14.28 6.52 8.06
N VAL A 64 14.03 5.46 8.81
CA VAL A 64 14.07 4.07 8.33
C VAL A 64 12.68 3.66 7.84
N ALA A 65 12.62 2.82 6.82
CA ALA A 65 11.35 2.31 6.32
C ALA A 65 10.54 1.62 7.45
N PRO A 66 9.27 2.00 7.67
CA PRO A 66 8.45 1.39 8.71
C PRO A 66 7.99 -0.02 8.31
N ASN A 67 7.46 -0.77 9.27
CA ASN A 67 6.70 -1.97 8.97
C ASN A 67 5.33 -1.55 8.42
N VAL A 68 4.97 -1.97 7.21
CA VAL A 68 3.74 -1.53 6.54
C VAL A 68 2.72 -2.65 6.50
N GLN A 69 1.45 -2.33 6.78
CA GLN A 69 0.32 -3.25 6.64
C GLN A 69 -0.77 -2.62 5.79
N PHE A 70 -1.28 -3.36 4.81
CA PHE A 70 -2.48 -3.00 4.07
C PHE A 70 -3.63 -3.94 4.44
N LEU A 71 -4.76 -3.38 4.88
CA LEU A 71 -6.00 -4.14 5.07
C LEU A 71 -6.85 -3.95 3.83
N VAL A 72 -7.16 -5.02 3.12
CA VAL A 72 -7.81 -4.95 1.81
C VAL A 72 -8.89 -6.02 1.69
N GLN A 73 -9.94 -5.71 0.93
CA GLN A 73 -10.80 -6.74 0.37
C GLN A 73 -10.15 -7.27 -0.92
N HIS A 74 -10.40 -8.53 -1.28
CA HIS A 74 -9.94 -9.12 -2.55
C HIS A 74 -8.40 -9.04 -2.73
N GLY A 75 -7.65 -9.69 -1.83
CA GLY A 75 -6.20 -9.58 -1.77
C GLY A 75 -5.50 -10.13 -3.01
N TYR A 76 -5.95 -11.26 -3.56
CA TYR A 76 -5.34 -11.86 -4.75
C TYR A 76 -5.52 -10.97 -5.99
N GLU A 77 -6.73 -10.45 -6.19
CA GLU A 77 -7.07 -9.57 -7.30
C GLU A 77 -6.28 -8.26 -7.25
N LEU A 78 -6.03 -7.75 -6.04
CA LEU A 78 -5.13 -6.61 -5.84
C LEU A 78 -3.69 -6.95 -6.23
N LEU A 79 -3.19 -8.13 -5.87
CA LEU A 79 -1.84 -8.56 -6.21
C LEU A 79 -1.66 -8.74 -7.72
N ASP A 80 -2.66 -9.28 -8.43
CA ASP A 80 -2.66 -9.37 -9.89
C ASP A 80 -2.68 -7.98 -10.53
N ARG A 81 -3.48 -7.06 -9.96
CA ARG A 81 -3.53 -5.68 -10.43
C ARG A 81 -2.20 -4.95 -10.23
N LEU A 82 -1.57 -5.13 -9.07
CA LEU A 82 -0.24 -4.57 -8.78
C LEU A 82 0.83 -5.13 -9.72
N ASP A 83 0.76 -6.41 -10.09
CA ASP A 83 1.67 -6.99 -11.07
C ASP A 83 1.52 -6.32 -12.44
N ALA A 84 0.27 -6.08 -12.88
CA ALA A 84 -0.01 -5.41 -14.14
C ALA A 84 0.38 -3.92 -14.16
N ASP A 85 0.17 -3.21 -13.03
CA ASP A 85 0.40 -1.77 -12.89
C ASP A 85 1.85 -1.42 -12.53
N ASN A 86 2.52 -2.24 -11.70
CA ASN A 86 3.90 -2.08 -11.26
C ASN A 86 4.51 -3.41 -10.76
N ALA A 87 4.97 -4.24 -11.69
CA ALA A 87 5.58 -5.55 -11.41
C ALA A 87 6.78 -5.48 -10.44
N SER A 88 7.54 -4.38 -10.43
CA SER A 88 8.65 -4.21 -9.49
C SER A 88 8.13 -4.08 -8.05
N LEU A 89 7.14 -3.23 -7.83
CA LEU A 89 6.53 -3.02 -6.52
C LEU A 89 5.77 -4.26 -6.03
N ARG A 90 5.18 -5.05 -6.95
CA ARG A 90 4.54 -6.33 -6.64
C ARG A 90 5.44 -7.30 -5.88
N THR A 91 6.76 -7.24 -6.08
CA THR A 91 7.74 -8.10 -5.40
C THR A 91 7.80 -7.91 -3.88
N LEU A 92 7.33 -6.76 -3.36
CA LEU A 92 7.24 -6.52 -1.92
C LEU A 92 6.24 -7.42 -1.21
N PHE A 93 5.24 -7.91 -1.95
CA PHE A 93 4.11 -8.65 -1.41
C PHE A 93 4.31 -10.15 -1.55
N SER A 94 4.73 -10.81 -0.46
CA SER A 94 4.74 -12.27 -0.39
C SER A 94 3.35 -12.80 -0.06
N MET A 95 3.00 -13.94 -0.64
CA MET A 95 1.79 -14.69 -0.27
C MET A 95 1.88 -15.21 1.17
N ASP A 96 3.09 -15.50 1.67
CA ASP A 96 3.32 -15.95 3.04
C ASP A 96 3.02 -14.85 4.08
N ASP A 97 3.19 -13.59 3.68
CA ASP A 97 2.92 -12.41 4.53
C ASP A 97 1.48 -11.90 4.38
N MET A 98 0.66 -12.62 3.61
CA MET A 98 -0.75 -12.33 3.42
C MET A 98 -1.59 -13.22 4.35
N ALA A 99 -2.20 -12.60 5.36
CA ALA A 99 -3.11 -13.28 6.26
C ALA A 99 -4.56 -13.01 5.88
N ARG A 100 -5.36 -14.07 5.73
CA ARG A 100 -6.82 -13.98 5.67
C ARG A 100 -7.36 -13.81 7.09
N VAL A 101 -8.06 -12.71 7.35
CA VAL A 101 -8.63 -12.38 8.66
C VAL A 101 -10.14 -12.44 8.57
N GLY A 102 -10.77 -13.24 9.43
CA GLY A 102 -12.24 -13.28 9.55
C GLY A 102 -12.77 -12.02 10.22
N ALA A 103 -13.82 -11.42 9.67
CA ALA A 103 -14.57 -10.36 10.35
C ALA A 103 -15.60 -11.01 11.27
N SER A 104 -15.54 -10.68 12.56
CA SER A 104 -16.35 -11.30 13.61
C SER A 104 -17.80 -10.77 13.68
N ASP A 105 -18.45 -10.50 12.53
CA ASP A 105 -19.84 -10.01 12.50
C ASP A 105 -20.81 -11.02 11.87
N SER A 106 -21.76 -11.46 12.69
CA SER A 106 -22.57 -12.66 12.56
C SER A 106 -23.79 -12.57 11.62
N ARG A 107 -23.82 -11.62 10.67
CA ARG A 107 -25.05 -11.37 9.89
C ARG A 107 -24.95 -11.37 8.37
N THR A 108 -23.80 -11.68 7.77
CA THR A 108 -23.72 -11.78 6.31
C THR A 108 -22.58 -12.69 5.89
N SER A 109 -22.85 -13.51 4.88
CA SER A 109 -21.99 -14.55 4.33
C SER A 109 -20.57 -14.05 4.00
N ALA A 110 -19.58 -14.62 4.72
CA ALA A 110 -18.14 -14.57 4.44
C ALA A 110 -17.48 -13.18 4.34
N HIS A 111 -17.61 -12.36 5.39
CA HIS A 111 -16.76 -11.16 5.53
C HIS A 111 -15.37 -11.55 6.02
N TYR A 112 -14.44 -11.75 5.11
CA TYR A 112 -13.03 -11.81 5.43
C TYR A 112 -12.30 -10.71 4.66
N TYR A 113 -11.21 -10.22 5.24
CA TYR A 113 -10.29 -9.32 4.57
C TYR A 113 -8.90 -9.92 4.58
N PHE A 114 -8.03 -9.36 3.77
CA PHE A 114 -6.62 -9.72 3.75
C PHE A 114 -5.82 -8.64 4.44
N ARG A 115 -4.87 -9.07 5.26
CA ARG A 115 -3.81 -8.23 5.78
C ARG A 115 -2.53 -8.58 5.03
N LEU A 116 -2.05 -7.64 4.23
CA LEU A 116 -0.78 -7.72 3.51
C LEU A 116 0.29 -7.03 4.34
N THR A 117 1.34 -7.73 4.73
CA THR A 117 2.43 -7.17 5.53
C THR A 117 3.69 -7.01 4.70
N ILE A 118 4.33 -5.85 4.78
CA ILE A 118 5.66 -5.59 4.24
C ILE A 118 6.59 -5.30 5.42
N PRO A 119 7.46 -6.26 5.80
CA PRO A 119 8.42 -6.06 6.87
C PRO A 119 9.40 -4.93 6.55
N THR A 120 9.79 -4.14 7.56
CA THR A 120 10.80 -3.07 7.45
C THR A 120 12.02 -3.48 6.64
N LYS A 121 12.62 -4.64 6.94
CA LYS A 121 13.82 -5.12 6.23
C LYS A 121 13.61 -5.28 4.73
N ARG A 122 12.45 -5.80 4.31
CA ARG A 122 12.13 -5.99 2.89
C ARG A 122 11.88 -4.65 2.21
N LEU A 123 11.13 -3.77 2.88
CA LEU A 123 10.83 -2.45 2.34
C LEU A 123 12.09 -1.60 2.18
N GLN A 124 12.96 -1.61 3.20
CA GLN A 124 14.25 -0.93 3.19
C GLN A 124 15.16 -1.46 2.06
N ALA A 125 15.33 -2.78 1.97
CA ALA A 125 16.12 -3.40 0.92
C ALA A 125 15.60 -3.07 -0.49
N TYR A 126 14.27 -3.02 -0.66
CA TYR A 126 13.67 -2.60 -1.93
C TYR A 126 14.00 -1.15 -2.28
N PHE A 127 13.90 -0.22 -1.33
CA PHE A 127 14.26 1.18 -1.57
C PHE A 127 15.74 1.36 -1.94
N GLU A 128 16.64 0.58 -1.33
CA GLU A 128 18.08 0.62 -1.60
C GLU A 128 18.47 0.03 -2.96
N THR A 129 17.79 -1.04 -3.39
CA THR A 129 18.22 -1.85 -4.55
C THR A 129 17.41 -1.60 -5.83
N THR A 130 16.25 -0.97 -5.71
CA THR A 130 15.34 -0.76 -6.85
C THR A 130 15.31 0.73 -7.21
N PRO A 131 15.48 1.14 -8.47
CA PRO A 131 15.36 2.54 -8.88
C PRO A 131 13.96 3.15 -8.60
N ALA A 132 13.89 4.46 -8.31
CA ALA A 132 12.62 5.14 -7.98
C ALA A 132 11.58 5.16 -9.11
N ASN A 133 12.02 4.95 -10.35
CA ASN A 133 11.18 4.87 -11.55
C ASN A 133 10.86 3.42 -11.99
N ALA A 134 11.31 2.41 -11.26
CA ALA A 134 11.07 1.01 -11.62
C ALA A 134 9.57 0.68 -11.70
N GLY A 135 9.18 -0.03 -12.77
CA GLY A 135 7.80 -0.45 -13.01
C GLY A 135 6.81 0.67 -13.33
N LYS A 136 7.26 1.92 -13.54
CA LYS A 136 6.40 3.07 -13.89
C LYS A 136 6.31 3.34 -15.40
N GLU A 137 6.87 2.45 -16.23
CA GLU A 137 7.00 2.60 -17.69
C GLU A 137 5.65 2.72 -18.43
N ARG A 138 4.56 2.21 -17.83
CA ARG A 138 3.20 2.25 -18.40
C ARG A 138 2.35 3.46 -18.00
N ARG A 139 2.89 4.43 -17.25
CA ARG A 139 2.13 5.58 -16.71
C ARG A 139 2.05 6.80 -17.64
N LEU A 140 2.39 6.67 -18.93
CA LEU A 140 2.27 7.73 -19.94
C LEU A 140 0.87 7.77 -20.57
#